data_AF-A0A9E3WU30-F1
#
_entry.id   AF-A0A9E3WU30-F1
#
_cell.length_a   1.000
_cell.length_b   1.000
_cell.length_c   1.000
_cell.angle_alpha   90.00
_cell.angle_beta   90.00
_cell.angle_gamma   90.00
#
_symmetry.space_group_name_H-M   'P 1'
#
loop_
_entity.id
_entity.type
_entity.pdbx_description
1 polymer ?
#
loop_
_entity_poly.entity_id
_entity_poly.type
_entity_poly.pdbx_seq_one_letter_code
_entity_poly.pdbx_strand_id
1 'polypeptide(L)'
;MTRVIKLFWDGLVYGSVTTVLMLAIFAAIAWYRFDLNKEKSFRLFAVLYNVDVAAMEARNLSAAARGADERASYDDVLKERAMATLDQDLRDQAINKGLADLRLLQRDLMEERRRYDLLKTSFDTELQRLRSTATNNAIIELQQTLESIKSSQAKDHIVRMLPSDFRNGRFTELSDEDRAAVIDVVTILKAMPLDKRKKLLGEFQTDEESQILAELLKLIRLGVPEAKLIDDTRGQLQEFNAN
;
A
#
# COMPACT_ATOMS: atom_id res chain seq x y z
N MET A 1 7.83 33.79 20.96
CA MET A 1 8.60 32.86 20.09
C MET A 1 7.74 32.10 19.08
N THR A 2 6.49 31.74 19.36
CA THR A 2 5.62 30.96 18.43
C THR A 2 5.18 31.71 17.16
N ARG A 3 5.09 33.05 17.17
CA ARG A 3 4.73 33.84 15.98
C ARG A 3 5.84 33.94 14.92
N VAL A 4 7.10 33.95 15.36
CA VAL A 4 8.26 34.03 14.45
C VAL A 4 8.48 32.71 13.71
N ILE A 5 8.21 31.58 14.37
CA ILE A 5 8.30 30.24 13.78
C ILE A 5 7.22 30.04 12.69
N LYS A 6 6.00 30.55 12.88
CA LYS A 6 4.94 30.47 11.87
C LYS A 6 5.25 31.29 10.61
N LEU A 7 5.78 32.51 10.76
CA LEU A 7 6.19 33.35 9.63
C LEU A 7 7.34 32.72 8.82
N PHE A 8 8.26 32.02 9.48
CA PHE A 8 9.35 31.33 8.81
C PHE A 8 8.86 30.08 8.05
N TRP A 9 7.89 29.36 8.61
CA TRP A 9 7.28 28.20 7.98
C TRP A 9 6.46 28.58 6.74
N ASP A 10 5.65 29.64 6.83
CA ASP A 10 4.88 30.13 5.70
C ASP A 10 5.79 30.63 4.56
N GLY A 11 6.90 31.32 4.89
CA GLY A 11 7.88 31.78 3.90
C GLY A 11 8.56 30.64 3.14
N LEU A 12 8.84 29.51 3.80
CA LEU A 12 9.46 28.33 3.17
C LEU A 12 8.48 27.62 2.23
N VAL A 13 7.20 27.54 2.60
CA VAL A 13 6.14 26.96 1.76
C VAL A 13 5.94 27.81 0.50
N TYR A 14 5.82 29.14 0.63
CA TYR A 14 5.69 30.02 -0.54
C TYR A 14 6.93 29.96 -1.45
N GLY A 15 8.14 29.89 -0.89
CA GLY A 15 9.36 29.73 -1.68
C GLY A 15 9.37 28.46 -2.53
N SER A 16 8.96 27.33 -1.94
CA SER A 16 8.90 26.03 -2.65
C SER A 16 7.82 26.00 -3.74
N VAL A 17 6.64 26.55 -3.47
CA VAL A 17 5.55 26.61 -4.45
C VAL A 17 5.95 27.47 -5.66
N THR A 18 6.67 28.57 -5.42
CA THR A 18 7.10 29.49 -6.50
C THR A 18 8.16 28.85 -7.41
N THR A 19 9.11 28.09 -6.85
CA THR A 19 10.13 27.41 -7.65
C THR A 19 9.55 26.28 -8.49
N VAL A 20 8.58 25.53 -7.96
CA VAL A 20 7.88 24.48 -8.72
C VAL A 20 7.08 25.07 -9.88
N LEU A 21 6.39 26.18 -9.66
CA LEU A 21 5.66 26.90 -10.72
C LEU A 21 6.60 27.43 -11.81
N MET A 22 7.75 27.98 -11.43
CA MET A 22 8.74 28.48 -12.39
C MET A 22 9.29 27.34 -13.28
N LEU A 23 9.56 26.17 -12.67
CA LEU A 23 10.09 25.01 -13.37
C LEU A 23 9.05 24.41 -14.33
N ALA A 24 7.77 24.39 -13.94
CA ALA A 24 6.66 23.96 -14.79
C ALA A 24 6.47 24.89 -16.01
N ILE A 25 6.58 26.20 -15.82
CA ILE A 25 6.51 27.18 -16.92
C ILE A 25 7.69 27.01 -17.88
N PHE A 26 8.90 26.80 -17.35
CA PHE A 26 10.09 26.53 -18.17
C PHE A 26 9.93 25.25 -18.99
N ALA A 27 9.41 24.18 -18.39
CA ALA A 27 9.13 22.93 -19.09
C ALA A 27 8.08 23.10 -20.18
N ALA A 28 7.02 23.88 -19.91
CA ALA A 28 5.97 24.17 -20.89
C ALA A 28 6.49 25.00 -22.07
N ILE A 29 7.32 26.02 -21.84
CA ILE A 29 7.93 26.83 -22.90
C ILE A 29 8.94 25.99 -23.69
N ALA A 30 9.71 25.13 -23.02
CA ALA A 30 10.62 24.20 -23.68
C ALA A 30 9.84 23.27 -24.60
N TRP A 31 8.72 22.69 -24.14
CA TRP A 31 7.88 21.82 -24.95
C TRP A 31 7.23 22.54 -26.14
N TYR A 32 6.79 23.79 -25.96
CA TYR A 32 6.15 24.56 -27.03
C TYR A 32 7.14 25.11 -28.07
N ARG A 33 8.40 25.33 -27.70
CA ARG A 33 9.47 25.75 -28.65
C ARG A 33 10.27 24.60 -29.23
N PHE A 34 10.31 23.43 -28.58
CA PHE A 34 10.91 22.20 -29.12
C PHE A 34 9.87 21.40 -29.88
N ASP A 35 9.55 21.84 -31.10
CA ASP A 35 9.05 20.93 -32.12
C ASP A 35 10.22 20.01 -32.54
N LEU A 36 10.30 18.86 -31.88
CA LEU A 36 11.35 17.85 -32.06
C LEU A 36 11.17 17.14 -33.40
N ASN A 37 11.56 17.84 -34.45
CA ASN A 37 11.65 17.25 -35.78
C ASN A 37 12.70 16.12 -35.75
N LYS A 38 12.34 14.92 -36.22
CA LYS A 38 13.12 13.66 -36.12
C LYS A 38 14.57 13.80 -36.61
N GLU A 39 14.80 14.74 -37.52
CA GLU A 39 16.12 15.04 -38.09
C GLU A 39 17.07 15.73 -37.08
N LYS A 40 16.55 16.58 -36.19
CA LYS A 40 17.36 17.29 -35.18
C LYS A 40 17.71 16.39 -33.99
N SER A 41 16.82 15.48 -33.59
CA SER A 41 17.14 14.47 -32.57
C SER A 41 18.22 13.52 -33.06
N PHE A 42 18.19 13.11 -34.33
CA PHE A 42 19.22 12.23 -34.89
C PHE A 42 20.60 12.91 -34.95
N ARG A 43 20.66 14.19 -35.33
CA ARG A 43 21.92 14.96 -35.29
C ARG A 43 22.44 15.17 -33.87
N LEU A 44 21.55 15.36 -32.89
CA LEU A 44 21.96 15.49 -31.49
C LEU A 44 22.55 14.18 -30.95
N PHE A 45 21.93 13.04 -31.26
CA PHE A 45 22.50 11.73 -30.92
C PHE A 45 23.81 11.46 -31.66
N ALA A 46 23.92 11.83 -32.94
CA ALA A 46 25.16 11.66 -33.70
C ALA A 46 26.33 12.49 -33.13
N VAL A 47 26.08 13.74 -32.71
CA VAL A 47 27.08 14.58 -32.04
C VAL A 47 27.43 14.02 -30.67
N LEU A 48 26.45 13.54 -29.90
CA LEU A 48 26.69 12.94 -28.58
C LEU A 48 27.56 11.68 -28.65
N TYR A 49 27.39 10.87 -29.70
CA TYR A 49 28.24 9.71 -29.98
C TYR A 49 29.49 10.04 -30.80
N ASN A 50 29.75 11.32 -31.08
CA ASN A 50 30.89 11.82 -31.87
C ASN A 50 31.03 11.13 -33.24
N VAL A 51 29.91 10.78 -33.87
CA VAL A 51 29.87 10.19 -35.21
C VAL A 51 29.62 11.30 -36.22
N ASP A 52 30.65 11.63 -37.00
CA ASP A 52 30.57 12.63 -38.05
C ASP A 52 29.79 12.07 -39.25
N VAL A 53 28.52 12.46 -39.32
CA VAL A 53 27.56 11.97 -40.34
C VAL A 53 28.00 12.35 -41.75
N ALA A 54 28.70 13.49 -41.91
CA ALA A 54 29.22 13.93 -43.20
C ALA A 54 30.43 13.10 -43.67
N ALA A 55 31.29 12.67 -42.73
CA ALA A 55 32.42 11.79 -43.04
C ALA A 55 31.96 10.37 -43.41
N MET A 56 30.87 9.88 -42.80
CA MET A 56 30.25 8.60 -43.16
C MET A 56 29.69 8.61 -44.59
N GLU A 57 28.99 9.68 -44.98
CA GLU A 57 28.42 9.81 -46.33
C GLU A 57 29.51 9.90 -47.41
N ALA A 58 30.59 10.65 -47.13
CA ALA A 58 31.74 10.75 -48.02
C ALA A 58 32.54 9.43 -48.14
N ARG A 59 32.63 8.65 -47.06
CA ARG A 59 33.24 7.30 -47.09
C ARG A 59 32.39 6.31 -47.89
N ASN A 60 31.06 6.37 -47.77
CA ASN A 60 30.17 5.49 -48.52
C ASN A 60 30.22 5.78 -50.03
N LEU A 61 30.26 7.04 -50.42
CA LEU A 61 30.38 7.45 -51.82
C LEU A 61 31.76 7.08 -52.43
N SER A 62 32.84 7.21 -51.66
CA SER A 62 34.19 6.86 -52.13
C SER A 62 34.48 5.36 -52.13
N ALA A 63 33.86 4.58 -51.23
CA ALA A 63 33.92 3.11 -51.24
C ALA A 63 33.16 2.52 -52.45
N ALA A 64 31.98 3.08 -52.76
CA ALA A 64 31.20 2.68 -53.93
C ALA A 64 31.95 2.95 -55.26
N ALA A 65 32.77 4.00 -55.32
CA ALA A 65 33.56 4.34 -56.50
C ALA A 65 34.83 3.48 -56.69
N ARG A 66 35.35 2.83 -55.63
CA ARG A 66 36.59 2.02 -55.69
C ARG A 66 36.35 0.52 -55.90
N GLY A 67 35.15 0.01 -55.66
CA GLY A 67 34.85 -1.42 -55.74
C GLY A 67 34.53 -1.98 -57.13
N ALA A 68 34.71 -1.22 -58.21
CA ALA A 68 34.21 -1.60 -59.54
C ALA A 68 35.10 -2.59 -60.32
N ASP A 69 36.39 -2.74 -59.99
CA ASP A 69 37.36 -3.47 -60.83
C ASP A 69 38.07 -4.67 -60.17
N GLU A 70 37.76 -5.03 -58.93
CA GLU A 70 38.27 -6.26 -58.29
C GLU A 70 37.18 -7.34 -58.28
N ARG A 71 37.18 -8.21 -59.30
CA ARG A 71 36.29 -9.38 -59.31
C ARG A 71 36.81 -10.40 -58.30
N ALA A 72 36.10 -10.55 -57.17
CA ALA A 72 36.41 -11.52 -56.13
C ALA A 72 36.57 -12.93 -56.72
N SER A 73 37.61 -13.65 -56.30
CA SER A 73 37.80 -15.04 -56.66
C SER A 73 36.65 -15.89 -56.10
N TYR A 74 36.26 -16.95 -56.82
CA TYR A 74 35.18 -17.84 -56.39
C TYR A 74 35.41 -18.42 -54.98
N ASP A 75 36.67 -18.73 -54.65
CA ASP A 75 37.05 -19.23 -53.33
C ASP A 75 36.88 -18.19 -52.21
N ASP A 76 37.04 -16.90 -52.53
CA ASP A 76 36.88 -15.82 -51.55
C ASP A 76 35.40 -15.59 -51.26
N VAL A 77 34.54 -15.66 -52.28
CA VAL A 77 33.08 -15.60 -52.12
C VAL A 77 32.54 -16.77 -51.30
N LEU A 78 33.09 -17.97 -51.49
CA LEU A 78 32.71 -19.15 -50.68
C LEU A 78 33.11 -18.99 -49.21
N LYS A 79 34.32 -18.50 -48.95
CA LYS A 79 34.79 -18.23 -47.58
C LYS A 79 33.95 -17.16 -46.91
N GLU A 80 33.63 -16.07 -47.60
CA GLU A 80 32.79 -15.00 -47.06
C GLU A 80 31.39 -15.50 -46.70
N ARG A 81 30.76 -16.29 -47.58
CA ARG A 81 29.46 -16.93 -47.31
C ARG A 81 29.52 -17.90 -46.14
N ALA A 82 30.59 -18.68 -46.02
CA ALA A 82 30.77 -19.60 -44.90
C ALA A 82 30.91 -18.84 -43.57
N MET A 83 31.68 -17.75 -43.54
CA MET A 83 31.83 -16.89 -42.35
C MET A 83 30.53 -16.18 -42.00
N ALA A 84 29.78 -15.69 -42.98
CA ALA A 84 28.47 -15.06 -42.75
C ALA A 84 27.46 -16.05 -42.17
N THR A 85 27.47 -17.30 -42.64
CA THR A 85 26.60 -18.37 -42.11
C THR A 85 26.98 -18.71 -40.66
N LEU A 86 28.28 -18.80 -40.37
CA LEU A 86 28.76 -19.04 -39.01
C LEU A 86 28.39 -17.89 -38.06
N ASP A 87 28.57 -16.65 -38.48
CA ASP A 87 28.18 -15.49 -37.67
C ASP A 87 26.66 -15.48 -37.39
N GLN A 88 25.84 -15.84 -38.37
CA GLN A 88 24.41 -15.99 -38.16
C GLN A 88 24.07 -17.09 -37.15
N ASP A 89 24.68 -18.27 -37.25
CA ASP A 89 24.47 -19.37 -36.30
C ASP A 89 24.91 -18.97 -34.87
N LEU A 90 26.05 -18.29 -34.73
CA LEU A 90 26.50 -17.78 -33.43
C LEU A 90 25.54 -16.74 -32.83
N ARG A 91 24.98 -15.86 -33.66
CA ARG A 91 23.96 -14.89 -33.23
C ARG A 91 22.68 -15.60 -32.79
N ASP A 92 22.20 -16.56 -33.57
CA ASP A 92 21.00 -17.32 -33.24
C ASP A 92 21.20 -18.11 -31.94
N GLN A 93 22.36 -18.72 -31.74
CA GLN A 93 22.72 -19.39 -30.48
C GLN A 93 22.77 -18.42 -29.30
N ALA A 94 23.38 -17.24 -29.47
CA ALA A 94 23.44 -16.22 -28.43
C ALA A 94 22.05 -15.70 -28.04
N ILE A 95 21.18 -15.45 -29.02
CA ILE A 95 19.79 -15.02 -28.80
C ILE A 95 19.00 -16.11 -28.09
N ASN A 96 19.09 -17.35 -28.55
CA ASN A 96 18.39 -18.48 -27.92
C ASN A 96 18.84 -18.69 -26.47
N LYS A 97 20.15 -18.58 -26.21
CA LYS A 97 20.69 -18.64 -24.85
C LYS A 97 20.18 -17.49 -23.98
N GLY A 98 20.27 -16.24 -24.46
CA GLY A 98 19.79 -15.08 -23.71
C GLY A 98 18.30 -15.16 -23.40
N LEU A 99 17.49 -15.67 -24.32
CA LEU A 99 16.06 -15.87 -24.12
C LEU A 99 15.78 -16.99 -23.09
N ALA A 100 16.55 -18.08 -23.11
CA ALA A 100 16.46 -19.12 -22.09
C ALA A 100 16.81 -18.58 -20.69
N ASP A 101 17.89 -17.80 -20.58
CA ASP A 101 18.32 -17.19 -19.32
C ASP A 101 17.28 -16.20 -18.78
N LEU A 102 16.69 -15.35 -19.64
CA LEU A 102 15.61 -14.44 -19.25
C LEU A 102 14.37 -15.19 -18.74
N ARG A 103 14.01 -16.32 -19.38
CA ARG A 103 12.90 -17.15 -18.92
C ARG A 103 13.20 -17.79 -17.57
N LEU A 104 14.43 -18.22 -17.31
CA LEU A 104 14.84 -18.74 -16.01
C LEU A 104 14.73 -17.66 -14.94
N LEU A 105 15.32 -16.48 -15.18
CA LEU A 105 15.24 -15.35 -14.25
C LEU A 105 13.79 -14.93 -13.97
N GLN A 106 12.92 -14.92 -14.99
CA GLN A 106 11.52 -14.61 -14.80
C GLN A 106 10.81 -15.65 -13.91
N ARG A 107 11.11 -16.94 -14.11
CA ARG A 107 10.55 -18.01 -13.28
C ARG A 107 11.03 -17.91 -11.84
N ASP A 108 12.31 -17.67 -11.65
CA ASP A 108 12.90 -17.52 -10.32
C ASP A 108 12.27 -16.32 -9.59
N LEU A 109 12.17 -15.16 -10.24
CA LEU A 109 11.51 -13.98 -9.66
C LEU A 109 10.03 -14.23 -9.32
N MET A 110 9.30 -14.96 -10.16
CA MET A 110 7.92 -15.33 -9.87
C MET A 110 7.81 -16.26 -8.67
N GLU A 111 8.74 -17.21 -8.53
CA GLU A 111 8.79 -18.13 -7.38
C GLU A 111 9.17 -17.39 -6.10
N GLU A 112 10.16 -16.51 -6.14
CA GLU A 112 10.57 -15.69 -5.01
C GLU A 112 9.45 -14.76 -4.55
N ARG A 113 8.76 -14.12 -5.50
CA ARG A 113 7.60 -13.28 -5.20
C ARG A 113 6.49 -14.10 -4.55
N ARG A 114 6.17 -15.28 -5.09
CA ARG A 114 5.15 -16.16 -4.51
C ARG A 114 5.53 -16.58 -3.09
N ARG A 115 6.79 -16.92 -2.85
CA ARG A 115 7.31 -17.26 -1.52
C ARG A 115 7.21 -16.08 -0.55
N TYR A 116 7.54 -14.88 -1.01
CA TYR A 116 7.41 -13.66 -0.22
C TYR A 116 5.95 -13.34 0.12
N ASP A 117 5.05 -13.44 -0.86
CA ASP A 117 3.62 -13.19 -0.66
C ASP A 117 3.03 -14.19 0.35
N LEU A 118 3.37 -15.47 0.24
CA LEU A 118 2.98 -16.49 1.21
C LEU A 118 3.51 -16.18 2.61
N LEU A 119 4.79 -15.80 2.73
CA LEU A 119 5.39 -15.43 4.01
C LEU A 119 4.67 -14.23 4.62
N LYS A 120 4.43 -13.19 3.82
CA LYS A 120 3.73 -11.98 4.25
C LYS A 120 2.33 -12.30 4.73
N THR A 121 1.53 -13.04 3.96
CA THR A 121 0.18 -13.45 4.36
C THR A 121 0.20 -14.28 5.65
N SER A 122 1.15 -15.21 5.79
CA SER A 122 1.27 -16.01 7.01
C SER A 122 1.63 -15.14 8.22
N PHE A 123 2.50 -14.16 8.05
CA PHE A 123 2.92 -13.25 9.11
C PHE A 123 1.78 -12.31 9.52
N ASP A 124 1.06 -11.73 8.56
CA ASP A 124 -0.09 -10.87 8.81
C ASP A 124 -1.22 -11.63 9.53
N THR A 125 -1.47 -12.87 9.11
CA THR A 125 -2.44 -13.77 9.76
C THR A 125 -2.04 -14.06 11.21
N GLU A 126 -0.77 -14.40 11.44
CA GLU A 126 -0.28 -14.73 12.78
C GLU A 126 -0.25 -13.50 13.68
N LEU A 127 0.10 -12.32 13.14
CA LEU A 127 0.05 -11.05 13.86
C LEU A 127 -1.38 -10.68 14.26
N GLN A 128 -2.35 -10.86 13.36
CA GLN A 128 -3.76 -10.64 13.65
C GLN A 128 -4.28 -11.63 14.70
N ARG A 129 -3.90 -12.91 14.59
CA ARG A 129 -4.22 -13.94 15.59
C ARG A 129 -3.64 -13.59 16.96
N LEU A 130 -2.39 -13.15 17.03
CA LEU A 130 -1.75 -12.77 18.28
C LEU A 130 -2.42 -11.54 18.92
N ARG A 131 -2.73 -10.51 18.12
CA ARG A 131 -3.45 -9.31 18.58
C ARG A 131 -4.84 -9.65 19.10
N SER A 132 -5.62 -10.43 18.36
CA SER A 132 -6.96 -10.86 18.79
C SER A 132 -6.91 -11.74 20.04
N THR A 133 -5.93 -12.62 20.16
CA THR A 133 -5.76 -13.45 21.37
C THR A 133 -5.38 -12.59 22.58
N ALA A 134 -4.44 -11.65 22.43
CA ALA A 134 -4.02 -10.76 23.51
C ALA A 134 -5.16 -9.85 23.99
N THR A 135 -5.93 -9.28 23.06
CA THR A 135 -7.09 -8.43 23.39
C THR A 135 -8.21 -9.24 24.05
N ASN A 136 -8.55 -10.42 23.54
CA ASN A 136 -9.55 -11.30 24.16
C ASN A 136 -9.13 -11.74 25.56
N ASN A 137 -7.85 -12.10 25.75
CA ASN A 137 -7.33 -12.47 27.07
C ASN A 137 -7.39 -11.28 28.04
N ALA A 138 -7.02 -10.07 27.59
CA ALA A 138 -7.11 -8.87 28.41
C ALA A 138 -8.57 -8.56 28.82
N ILE A 139 -9.54 -8.76 27.93
CA ILE A 139 -10.98 -8.61 28.25
C ILE A 139 -11.40 -9.64 29.32
N ILE A 140 -10.96 -10.89 29.20
CA ILE A 140 -11.27 -11.96 30.18
C ILE A 140 -10.63 -11.65 31.54
N GLU A 141 -9.36 -11.20 31.56
CA GLU A 141 -8.68 -10.81 32.80
C GLU A 141 -9.34 -9.60 33.46
N LEU A 142 -9.76 -8.61 32.67
CA LEU A 142 -10.51 -7.46 33.16
C LEU A 142 -11.86 -7.90 33.73
N GLN A 143 -12.56 -8.81 33.06
CA GLN A 143 -13.80 -9.40 33.57
C GLN A 143 -13.56 -10.07 34.93
N GLN A 144 -12.58 -10.96 35.05
CA GLN A 144 -12.25 -11.63 36.30
C GLN A 144 -11.88 -10.64 37.41
N THR A 145 -11.15 -9.58 37.06
CA THR A 145 -10.78 -8.51 37.98
C THR A 145 -12.04 -7.79 38.49
N LEU A 146 -12.95 -7.40 37.60
CA LEU A 146 -14.21 -6.74 37.94
C LEU A 146 -15.14 -7.65 38.77
N GLU A 147 -15.11 -8.96 38.56
CA GLU A 147 -15.86 -9.95 39.35
C GLU A 147 -15.30 -10.15 40.77
N SER A 148 -14.00 -9.92 40.94
CA SER A 148 -13.28 -10.10 42.21
C SER A 148 -13.47 -8.93 43.18
N ILE A 149 -13.68 -7.71 42.67
CA ILE A 149 -13.84 -6.50 43.47
C ILE A 149 -15.30 -6.28 43.92
N LYS A 150 -15.52 -5.27 44.77
CA LYS A 150 -16.87 -4.89 45.22
C LYS A 150 -17.68 -4.33 44.05
N SER A 151 -18.98 -4.65 44.02
CA SER A 151 -19.89 -4.22 42.95
C SER A 151 -19.95 -2.69 42.77
N SER A 152 -19.89 -1.92 43.86
CA SER A 152 -19.84 -0.45 43.77
C SER A 152 -18.58 0.06 43.08
N GLN A 153 -17.41 -0.54 43.35
CA GLN A 153 -16.15 -0.16 42.70
C GLN A 153 -16.12 -0.60 41.24
N ALA A 154 -16.65 -1.80 40.94
CA ALA A 154 -16.75 -2.28 39.57
C ALA A 154 -17.63 -1.36 38.70
N LYS A 155 -18.74 -0.83 39.26
CA LYS A 155 -19.56 0.20 38.59
C LYS A 155 -18.72 1.41 38.22
N ASP A 156 -17.97 1.96 39.17
CA ASP A 156 -17.16 3.17 38.94
C ASP A 156 -16.12 2.95 37.84
N HIS A 157 -15.49 1.78 37.79
CA HIS A 157 -14.58 1.42 36.72
C HIS A 157 -15.28 1.30 35.37
N ILE A 158 -16.46 0.68 35.31
CA ILE A 158 -17.24 0.57 34.07
C ILE A 158 -17.65 1.94 33.54
N VAL A 159 -18.15 2.83 34.40
CA VAL A 159 -18.54 4.18 33.99
C VAL A 159 -17.34 4.98 33.48
N ARG A 160 -16.15 4.76 34.05
CA ARG A 160 -14.90 5.41 33.59
C ARG A 160 -14.37 4.86 32.27
N MET A 161 -14.65 3.59 31.94
CA MET A 161 -14.30 3.00 30.65
C MET A 161 -15.20 3.51 29.53
N LEU A 162 -16.39 4.02 29.85
CA LEU A 162 -17.32 4.54 28.85
C LEU A 162 -16.91 5.95 28.41
N PRO A 163 -16.88 6.22 27.10
CA PRO A 163 -16.54 7.53 26.57
C PRO A 163 -17.55 8.59 27.05
N SER A 164 -17.10 9.83 27.19
CA SER A 164 -17.96 10.95 27.63
C SER A 164 -19.18 11.12 26.76
N ASP A 165 -19.05 10.93 25.45
CA ASP A 165 -20.17 11.10 24.53
C ASP A 165 -21.21 10.00 24.68
N PHE A 166 -20.80 8.79 25.03
CA PHE A 166 -21.75 7.72 25.39
C PHE A 166 -22.49 8.05 26.68
N ARG A 167 -21.78 8.53 27.71
CA ARG A 167 -22.38 8.93 28.99
C ARG A 167 -23.41 10.06 28.83
N ASN A 168 -23.21 10.93 27.84
CA ASN A 168 -24.10 12.04 27.53
C ASN A 168 -25.23 11.66 26.52
N GLY A 169 -25.39 10.38 26.18
CA GLY A 169 -26.44 9.92 25.26
C GLY A 169 -26.18 10.18 23.77
N ARG A 170 -24.97 10.58 23.38
CA ARG A 170 -24.57 10.89 21.99
C ARG A 170 -23.95 9.67 21.28
N PHE A 171 -24.71 8.59 21.18
CA PHE A 171 -24.22 7.33 20.60
C PHE A 171 -23.85 7.42 19.11
N THR A 172 -24.59 8.22 18.33
CA THR A 172 -24.40 8.33 16.87
C THR A 172 -23.11 9.05 16.48
N GLU A 173 -22.56 9.87 17.39
CA GLU A 173 -21.38 10.71 17.18
C GLU A 173 -20.08 10.06 17.67
N LEU A 174 -20.14 8.83 18.18
CA LEU A 174 -18.97 8.12 18.68
C LEU A 174 -18.00 7.79 17.54
N SER A 175 -16.71 8.04 17.78
CA SER A 175 -15.60 7.52 16.97
C SER A 175 -15.61 5.99 16.96
N ASP A 176 -14.96 5.37 15.97
CA ASP A 176 -14.84 3.91 15.90
C ASP A 176 -14.13 3.32 17.12
N GLU A 177 -13.13 4.04 17.67
CA GLU A 177 -12.44 3.67 18.91
C GLU A 177 -13.37 3.72 20.13
N ASP A 178 -14.18 4.78 20.25
CA ASP A 178 -15.14 4.94 21.34
C ASP A 178 -16.26 3.87 21.28
N ARG A 179 -16.68 3.50 20.07
CA ARG A 179 -17.63 2.40 19.85
C ARG A 179 -17.03 1.07 20.28
N ALA A 180 -15.76 0.82 19.99
CA ALA A 180 -15.06 -0.39 20.43
C ALA A 180 -15.02 -0.47 21.96
N ALA A 181 -14.71 0.62 22.66
CA ALA A 181 -14.72 0.66 24.12
C ALA A 181 -16.11 0.34 24.72
N VAL A 182 -17.19 0.85 24.12
CA VAL A 182 -18.57 0.51 24.53
C VAL A 182 -18.87 -0.98 24.30
N ILE A 183 -18.43 -1.53 23.16
CA ILE A 183 -18.59 -2.94 22.82
C ILE A 183 -17.84 -3.85 23.81
N ASP A 184 -16.63 -3.48 24.22
CA ASP A 184 -15.85 -4.24 25.20
C ASP A 184 -16.58 -4.30 26.55
N VAL A 185 -17.11 -3.16 27.02
CA VAL A 185 -17.94 -3.11 28.24
C VAL A 185 -19.17 -4.00 28.14
N VAL A 186 -19.88 -3.96 27.00
CA VAL A 186 -21.04 -4.83 26.76
C VAL A 186 -20.65 -6.30 26.77
N THR A 187 -19.51 -6.64 26.18
CA THR A 187 -18.97 -8.01 26.12
C THR A 187 -18.66 -8.53 27.52
N ILE A 188 -17.98 -7.73 28.34
CA ILE A 188 -17.66 -8.04 29.75
C ILE A 188 -18.95 -8.26 30.55
N LEU A 189 -19.93 -7.36 30.41
CA LEU A 189 -21.21 -7.47 31.12
C LEU A 189 -21.99 -8.72 30.70
N LYS A 190 -22.01 -9.05 29.40
CA LYS A 190 -22.69 -10.24 28.86
C LYS A 190 -22.02 -11.56 29.26
N ALA A 191 -20.70 -11.57 29.47
CA ALA A 191 -19.95 -12.76 29.89
C ALA A 191 -19.99 -13.01 31.41
N MET A 192 -20.27 -11.99 32.22
CA MET A 192 -20.27 -12.09 33.69
C MET A 192 -21.35 -13.04 34.24
N PRO A 193 -21.10 -13.85 35.29
CA PRO A 193 -22.12 -14.67 35.94
C PRO A 193 -23.33 -13.86 36.42
N LEU A 194 -24.53 -14.45 36.33
CA LEU A 194 -25.80 -13.76 36.60
C LEU A 194 -25.87 -13.13 38.00
N ASP A 195 -25.36 -13.80 39.03
CA ASP A 195 -25.39 -13.29 40.40
C ASP A 195 -24.53 -12.03 40.59
N LYS A 196 -23.37 -11.99 39.95
CA LYS A 196 -22.44 -10.86 39.98
C LYS A 196 -22.96 -9.70 39.14
N ARG A 197 -23.47 -10.01 37.95
CA ARG A 197 -24.12 -9.04 37.07
C ARG A 197 -25.30 -8.38 37.77
N LYS A 198 -26.20 -9.15 38.40
CA LYS A 198 -27.36 -8.62 39.13
C LYS A 198 -26.95 -7.63 40.21
N LYS A 199 -25.92 -7.97 41.01
CA LYS A 199 -25.40 -7.08 42.06
C LYS A 199 -24.83 -5.80 41.47
N LEU A 200 -24.02 -5.90 40.43
CA LEU A 200 -23.43 -4.77 39.72
C LEU A 200 -24.51 -3.83 39.14
N LEU A 201 -25.52 -4.39 38.45
CA LEU A 201 -26.59 -3.60 37.85
C LEU A 201 -27.44 -2.87 38.91
N GLY A 202 -27.55 -3.43 40.13
CA GLY A 202 -28.26 -2.80 41.24
C GLY A 202 -27.53 -1.60 41.88
N GLU A 203 -26.27 -1.37 41.53
CA GLU A 203 -25.48 -0.21 42.01
C GLU A 203 -25.69 1.04 41.14
N PHE A 204 -26.28 0.91 39.94
CA PHE A 204 -26.65 2.02 39.07
C PHE A 204 -27.96 2.64 39.57
N GLN A 205 -27.86 3.55 40.55
CA GLN A 205 -29.03 4.07 41.27
C GLN A 205 -29.41 5.50 40.91
N THR A 206 -28.48 6.28 40.36
CA THR A 206 -28.78 7.67 39.97
C THR A 206 -29.54 7.71 38.64
N ASP A 207 -30.27 8.79 38.39
CA ASP A 207 -31.04 8.95 37.15
C ASP A 207 -30.15 8.94 35.91
N GLU A 208 -28.97 9.56 36.00
CA GLU A 208 -27.96 9.57 34.93
C GLU A 208 -27.36 8.16 34.70
N GLU A 209 -27.02 7.45 35.78
CA GLU A 209 -26.52 6.06 35.72
C GLU A 209 -27.57 5.11 35.13
N SER A 210 -28.84 5.33 35.44
CA SER A 210 -29.97 4.53 34.93
C SER A 210 -30.15 4.68 33.42
N GLN A 211 -29.90 5.87 32.87
CA GLN A 211 -29.93 6.10 31.42
C GLN A 211 -28.78 5.36 30.72
N ILE A 212 -27.56 5.44 31.27
CA ILE A 212 -26.40 4.70 30.78
C ILE A 212 -26.68 3.19 30.78
N LEU A 213 -27.25 2.68 31.88
CA LEU A 213 -27.63 1.28 31.99
C LEU A 213 -28.68 0.88 30.95
N ALA A 214 -29.71 1.71 30.74
CA ALA A 214 -30.75 1.44 29.75
C ALA A 214 -30.17 1.31 28.34
N GLU A 215 -29.23 2.17 27.96
CA GLU A 215 -28.54 2.08 26.66
C GLU A 215 -27.64 0.84 26.57
N LEU A 216 -26.89 0.50 27.62
CA LEU A 216 -26.11 -0.76 27.66
C LEU A 216 -27.01 -1.99 27.49
N LEU A 217 -28.16 -2.03 28.18
CA LEU A 217 -29.13 -3.12 28.06
C LEU A 217 -29.77 -3.18 26.68
N LYS A 218 -30.01 -2.03 26.03
CA LYS A 218 -30.49 -1.95 24.65
C LYS A 218 -29.46 -2.54 23.69
N LEU A 219 -28.17 -2.26 23.87
CA LEU A 219 -27.09 -2.84 23.06
C LEU A 219 -27.01 -4.37 23.24
N ILE A 220 -27.12 -4.86 24.48
CA ILE A 220 -27.19 -6.29 24.77
C ILE A 220 -28.40 -6.92 24.07
N ARG A 221 -29.57 -6.26 24.13
CA ARG A 221 -30.81 -6.72 23.48
C ARG A 221 -30.69 -6.78 21.97
N LEU A 222 -29.98 -5.83 21.35
CA LEU A 222 -29.71 -5.80 19.91
C LEU A 222 -28.68 -6.86 19.48
N GLY A 223 -28.10 -7.60 20.41
CA GLY A 223 -27.15 -8.66 20.10
C GLY A 223 -25.73 -8.17 19.78
N VAL A 224 -25.38 -6.94 20.14
CA VAL A 224 -24.00 -6.43 20.00
C VAL A 224 -23.10 -7.16 21.02
N PRO A 225 -21.90 -7.66 20.64
CA PRO A 225 -21.21 -7.50 19.35
C PRO A 225 -21.58 -8.49 18.23
N GLU A 226 -22.16 -9.64 18.55
CA GLU A 226 -22.38 -10.76 17.60
C GLU A 226 -23.16 -10.36 16.35
N ALA A 227 -24.26 -9.62 16.50
CA ALA A 227 -25.09 -9.16 15.39
C ALA A 227 -24.31 -8.24 14.44
N LYS A 228 -23.51 -7.32 15.00
CA LYS A 228 -22.69 -6.39 14.22
C LYS A 228 -21.60 -7.13 13.43
N LEU A 229 -20.92 -8.10 14.05
CA LEU A 229 -19.91 -8.92 13.37
C LEU A 229 -20.49 -9.68 12.18
N ILE A 230 -21.71 -10.21 12.31
CA ILE A 230 -22.41 -10.92 11.22
C ILE A 230 -22.77 -9.97 10.08
N ASP A 231 -23.24 -8.76 10.40
CA ASP A 231 -23.60 -7.77 9.39
C ASP A 231 -22.35 -7.23 8.66
N ASP A 232 -21.26 -6.98 9.38
CA ASP A 232 -19.98 -6.54 8.80
C ASP A 232 -19.39 -7.62 7.86
N THR A 233 -19.40 -8.89 8.28
CA THR A 233 -18.94 -10.00 7.42
C THR A 233 -19.85 -10.20 6.21
N ARG A 234 -21.17 -10.04 6.36
CA ARG A 234 -22.10 -10.11 5.22
C ARG A 234 -21.86 -8.98 4.23
N GLY A 235 -21.59 -7.76 4.70
CA GLY A 235 -21.26 -6.61 3.84
C GLY A 235 -19.99 -6.85 3.01
N GLN A 236 -18.92 -7.32 3.65
CA GLN A 236 -17.66 -7.65 2.97
C GLN A 236 -17.84 -8.74 1.90
N LEU A 237 -18.67 -9.76 2.16
CA LEU A 237 -18.97 -10.81 1.18
C LEU A 237 -19.79 -10.29 -0.01
N GLN A 238 -20.65 -9.29 0.19
CA GLN A 238 -21.40 -8.66 -0.91
C GLN A 238 -20.49 -7.80 -1.78
N GLU A 239 -19.57 -7.04 -1.18
CA GLU A 239 -18.57 -6.25 -1.93
C GLU A 239 -17.58 -7.14 -2.70
N PHE A 240 -17.20 -8.29 -2.14
CA PHE A 240 -16.35 -9.27 -2.82
C PHE A 240 -17.07 -9.93 -4.01
N ASN A 241 -18.37 -10.22 -3.90
CA ASN A 241 -19.15 -10.81 -4.99
C ASN A 241 -19.60 -9.79 -6.07
N ALA A 242 -19.54 -8.49 -5.77
CA ALA A 242 -19.88 -7.42 -6.70
C ALA A 242 -18.69 -6.96 -7.58
N ASN A 243 -17.46 -7.36 -7.22
CA ASN A 243 -16.24 -7.16 -8.00
C ASN A 243 -15.82 -8.43 -8.73
#